data_AF-A0A6L6LYI1-F1
#
_entry.id   AF-A0A6L6LYI1-F1
#
_cell.length_a   1.000
_cell.length_b   1.000
_cell.length_c   1.000
_cell.angle_alpha   90.00
_cell.angle_beta   90.00
_cell.angle_gamma   90.00
#
_symmetry.space_group_name_H-M   'P 1'
#
loop_
_entity.id
_entity.type
_entity.pdbx_description
1 polymer ?
#
loop_
_entity_poly.entity_id
_entity_poly.type
_entity_poly.pdbx_seq_one_letter_code
_entity_poly.pdbx_strand_id
1 'polypeptide(L)'
;MPGEYFEARERALLGIRYDVLYAAPCAVHRGVTVNGLRCAPQEFAAAVDFGLEPSPFCDAAFLLTDPQLRPGRHAYHHAGVFYVQEPSASVPAGLLGVRPGERVLDLCAAPGGKTSQLAAALRGEGLLVANEYVAARAGVLKSNLERMGVTNALVLNESTARVAAAFPAFFDKVLVDAPCSGEGMFRKEPEALRQHSAALVAQCAALGASILDDAAAALRPGGLLCYSTCTFAPEEDEAQVGAFLARHPEFTVLPAPTNAGAPGEAARCGAHPFAAEHTRRIYPCHGGEGHFMALLQKRGDGAPPEAEQARPRPAPRPRRANRG
;
A
#
# COMPACT_ATOMS: atom_id res chain seq x y z
N MET A 1 15.85 3.23 -25.27
CA MET A 1 15.51 4.35 -24.36
C MET A 1 14.71 3.83 -23.18
N PRO A 2 14.75 4.47 -21.99
CA PRO A 2 14.01 4.03 -20.79
C PRO A 2 12.53 3.65 -21.05
N GLY A 3 11.81 4.49 -21.80
CA GLY A 3 10.41 4.22 -22.16
C GLY A 3 10.20 3.00 -23.07
N GLU A 4 11.18 2.64 -23.91
CA GLU A 4 11.08 1.45 -24.78
C GLU A 4 11.15 0.15 -23.97
N TYR A 5 11.96 0.11 -22.90
CA TYR A 5 12.02 -1.06 -22.03
C TYR A 5 10.69 -1.28 -21.30
N PHE A 6 10.16 -0.22 -20.70
CA PHE A 6 8.84 -0.24 -20.05
C PHE A 6 7.74 -0.69 -21.02
N GLU A 7 7.63 -0.04 -22.18
CA GLU A 7 6.57 -0.33 -23.15
C GLU A 7 6.69 -1.75 -23.71
N ALA A 8 7.91 -2.21 -24.04
CA ALA A 8 8.12 -3.57 -24.53
C ALA A 8 7.69 -4.63 -23.49
N ARG A 9 8.04 -4.44 -22.21
CA ARG A 9 7.65 -5.34 -21.13
C ARG A 9 6.13 -5.39 -20.97
N GLU A 10 5.49 -4.23 -20.86
CA GLU A 10 4.05 -4.15 -20.63
C GLU A 10 3.23 -4.63 -21.83
N ARG A 11 3.67 -4.36 -23.06
CA ARG A 11 3.03 -4.92 -24.27
C ARG A 11 3.17 -6.44 -24.34
N ALA A 12 4.31 -7.00 -23.94
CA ALA A 12 4.49 -8.46 -23.90
C ALA A 12 3.56 -9.12 -22.87
N LEU A 13 3.32 -8.47 -21.73
CA LEU A 13 2.45 -8.99 -20.66
C LEU A 13 0.96 -8.85 -20.98
N LEU A 14 0.56 -7.71 -21.54
CA LEU A 14 -0.85 -7.33 -21.69
C LEU A 14 -1.40 -7.59 -23.10
N GLY A 15 -0.53 -7.71 -24.11
CA GLY A 15 -0.94 -7.80 -25.51
C GLY A 15 -1.88 -6.66 -25.90
N ILE A 16 -3.04 -7.01 -26.47
CA ILE A 16 -4.07 -6.05 -26.91
C ILE A 16 -4.67 -5.23 -25.76
N ARG A 17 -4.53 -5.67 -24.49
CA ARG A 17 -5.04 -4.94 -23.33
C ARG A 17 -4.18 -3.72 -22.98
N TYR A 18 -2.94 -3.66 -23.48
CA TYR A 18 -2.02 -2.56 -23.18
C TYR A 18 -2.64 -1.21 -23.50
N ASP A 19 -3.13 -1.03 -24.74
CA ASP A 19 -3.65 0.26 -25.19
C ASP A 19 -4.93 0.67 -24.43
N VAL A 20 -5.69 -0.30 -23.88
CA VAL A 20 -6.86 -0.02 -23.05
C VAL A 20 -6.48 0.34 -21.62
N LEU A 21 -5.58 -0.41 -20.99
CA LEU A 21 -5.20 -0.20 -19.58
C LEU A 21 -4.38 1.07 -19.38
N TYR A 22 -3.52 1.39 -20.36
CA TYR A 22 -2.70 2.60 -20.35
C TYR A 22 -3.37 3.78 -21.07
N ALA A 23 -4.61 3.65 -21.57
CA ALA A 23 -5.43 4.77 -22.03
C ALA A 23 -5.83 5.66 -20.85
N ALA A 24 -4.91 6.54 -20.44
CA ALA A 24 -5.16 7.47 -19.37
C ALA A 24 -6.09 8.60 -19.81
N PRO A 25 -6.90 9.17 -18.90
CA PRO A 25 -7.56 10.45 -19.16
C PRO A 25 -6.55 11.51 -19.62
N CYS A 26 -6.96 12.40 -20.53
CA CYS A 26 -6.06 13.42 -21.10
C CYS A 26 -5.45 14.35 -20.04
N ALA A 27 -6.08 14.51 -18.87
CA ALA A 27 -5.57 15.32 -17.77
C ALA A 27 -5.03 14.45 -16.61
N VAL A 28 -3.89 14.86 -16.06
CA VAL A 28 -3.41 14.37 -14.76
C VAL A 28 -4.33 14.97 -13.69
N HIS A 29 -5.07 14.11 -12.99
CA HIS A 29 -5.94 14.57 -11.92
C HIS A 29 -5.13 14.85 -10.65
N ARG A 30 -5.39 16.01 -10.04
CA ARG A 30 -4.85 16.34 -8.72
C ARG A 30 -5.89 15.96 -7.69
N GLY A 31 -5.48 15.20 -6.67
CA GLY A 31 -6.35 14.75 -5.60
C GLY A 31 -6.02 15.42 -4.27
N VAL A 32 -7.01 15.40 -3.39
CA VAL A 32 -6.84 15.66 -1.96
C VAL A 32 -7.51 14.54 -1.17
N THR A 33 -6.92 14.16 -0.04
CA THR A 33 -7.55 13.28 0.94
C THR A 33 -7.86 14.07 2.20
N VAL A 34 -9.12 14.05 2.62
CA VAL A 34 -9.60 14.76 3.80
C VAL A 34 -9.01 14.15 5.06
N ASN A 35 -8.59 15.03 5.97
CA ASN A 35 -8.10 14.64 7.27
C ASN A 35 -9.27 14.33 8.22
N GLY A 36 -9.51 13.04 8.47
CA GLY A 36 -10.55 12.58 9.39
C GLY A 36 -10.38 13.04 10.85
N LEU A 37 -9.21 13.56 11.25
CA LEU A 37 -9.00 14.19 12.56
C LEU A 37 -9.60 15.61 12.65
N ARG A 38 -9.97 16.23 11.52
CA ARG A 38 -10.47 17.61 11.45
C ARG A 38 -11.95 17.68 11.15
N CYS A 39 -12.41 16.93 10.15
CA CYS A 39 -13.80 16.96 9.70
C CYS A 39 -14.14 15.70 8.89
N ALA A 40 -15.44 15.44 8.74
CA ALA A 40 -15.91 14.38 7.86
C ALA A 40 -15.77 14.79 6.37
N PRO A 41 -15.55 13.84 5.44
CA PRO A 41 -15.46 14.14 4.00
C PRO A 41 -16.68 14.90 3.46
N GLN A 42 -17.89 14.61 3.96
CA GLN A 42 -19.12 15.27 3.54
C GLN A 42 -19.18 16.73 4.00
N GLU A 43 -18.70 17.01 5.22
CA GLU A 43 -18.61 18.38 5.76
C GLU A 43 -17.60 19.20 4.95
N PHE A 44 -16.45 18.60 4.63
CA PHE A 44 -15.45 19.23 3.75
C PHE A 44 -16.05 19.56 2.38
N ALA A 45 -16.69 18.59 1.71
CA ALA A 45 -17.29 18.79 0.40
C ALA A 45 -18.37 19.88 0.39
N ALA A 46 -19.11 20.05 1.48
CA ALA A 46 -20.12 21.10 1.62
C ALA A 46 -19.55 22.49 1.92
N ALA A 47 -18.32 22.57 2.46
CA ALA A 47 -17.72 23.81 2.97
C ALA A 47 -16.63 24.42 2.07
N VAL A 48 -16.19 23.70 1.03
CA VAL A 48 -15.17 24.22 0.10
C VAL A 48 -15.74 25.26 -0.88
N ASP A 49 -14.88 26.18 -1.27
CA ASP A 49 -15.12 27.25 -2.25
C ASP A 49 -14.53 26.92 -3.64
N PHE A 50 -14.03 25.70 -3.84
CA PHE A 50 -13.47 25.21 -5.09
C PHE A 50 -14.11 23.89 -5.52
N GLY A 51 -14.07 23.63 -6.83
CA GLY A 51 -14.71 22.45 -7.42
C GLY A 51 -14.02 21.14 -7.04
N LEU A 52 -14.84 20.19 -6.60
CA LEU A 52 -14.46 18.84 -6.20
C LEU A 52 -15.34 17.80 -6.88
N GLU A 53 -14.75 16.66 -7.20
CA GLU A 53 -15.46 15.43 -7.56
C GLU A 53 -15.04 14.29 -6.62
N PRO A 54 -15.94 13.40 -6.18
CA PRO A 54 -15.55 12.23 -5.39
C PRO A 54 -14.50 11.36 -6.12
N SER A 55 -13.48 10.92 -5.40
CA SER A 55 -12.51 9.96 -5.93
C SER A 55 -13.17 8.58 -6.11
N PRO A 56 -12.90 7.85 -7.21
CA PRO A 56 -13.40 6.49 -7.38
C PRO A 56 -12.70 5.46 -6.47
N PHE A 57 -11.66 5.88 -5.73
CA PHE A 57 -10.77 4.96 -5.01
C PHE A 57 -10.93 4.97 -3.48
N CYS A 58 -11.32 6.11 -2.91
CA CYS A 58 -11.37 6.30 -1.46
C CYS A 58 -12.45 7.35 -1.13
N ASP A 59 -13.36 7.00 -0.23
CA ASP A 59 -14.48 7.86 0.18
C ASP A 59 -14.04 9.18 0.83
N ALA A 60 -12.84 9.21 1.39
CA ALA A 60 -12.24 10.40 1.98
C ALA A 60 -11.45 11.25 0.97
N ALA A 61 -11.34 10.81 -0.29
CA ALA A 61 -10.57 11.49 -1.32
C ALA A 61 -11.45 12.16 -2.37
N PHE A 62 -10.98 13.29 -2.88
CA PHE A 62 -11.64 14.07 -3.93
C PHE A 62 -10.64 14.46 -5.03
N LEU A 63 -11.13 14.51 -6.26
CA LEU A 63 -10.44 15.10 -7.41
C LEU A 63 -10.71 16.61 -7.45
N LEU A 64 -9.68 17.40 -7.69
CA LEU A 64 -9.80 18.84 -7.90
C LEU A 64 -10.18 19.09 -9.37
N THR A 65 -11.29 19.79 -9.62
CA THR A 65 -11.76 20.07 -10.98
C THR A 65 -11.13 21.30 -11.61
N ASP A 66 -10.68 22.27 -10.79
CA ASP A 66 -9.99 23.45 -11.26
C ASP A 66 -8.46 23.19 -11.42
N PRO A 67 -7.91 23.26 -12.65
CA PRO A 67 -6.47 23.11 -12.90
C PRO A 67 -5.63 24.32 -12.43
N GLN A 68 -6.26 25.47 -12.20
CA GLN A 68 -5.57 26.69 -11.72
C GLN A 68 -5.42 26.71 -10.21
N LEU A 69 -6.31 26.04 -9.47
CA LEU A 69 -6.20 25.89 -8.01
C LEU A 69 -4.80 25.44 -7.59
N ARG A 70 -4.26 26.04 -6.54
CA ARG A 70 -2.99 25.64 -5.92
C ARG A 70 -3.32 25.18 -4.50
N PRO A 71 -3.68 23.90 -4.29
CA PRO A 71 -4.19 23.43 -3.00
C PRO A 71 -3.19 23.67 -1.87
N GLY A 72 -1.89 23.55 -2.14
CA GLY A 72 -0.83 23.81 -1.16
C GLY A 72 -0.73 25.27 -0.66
N ARG A 73 -1.38 26.23 -1.32
CA ARG A 73 -1.46 27.64 -0.90
C ARG A 73 -2.80 27.99 -0.22
N HIS A 74 -3.71 27.04 -0.14
CA HIS A 74 -5.05 27.26 0.41
C HIS A 74 -5.05 27.25 1.95
N ALA A 75 -5.92 28.04 2.59
CA ALA A 75 -6.01 28.09 4.04
C ALA A 75 -6.27 26.70 4.67
N TYR A 76 -7.13 25.90 4.04
CA TYR A 76 -7.41 24.51 4.45
C TYR A 76 -6.18 23.59 4.41
N HIS A 77 -5.23 23.82 3.50
CA HIS A 77 -3.98 23.07 3.51
C HIS A 77 -3.14 23.40 4.75
N HIS A 78 -2.99 24.69 5.06
CA HIS A 78 -2.23 25.14 6.23
C HIS A 78 -2.90 24.75 7.56
N ALA A 79 -4.23 24.67 7.59
CA ALA A 79 -5.00 24.17 8.73
C ALA A 79 -5.00 22.62 8.85
N GLY A 80 -4.38 21.92 7.89
CA GLY A 80 -4.31 20.46 7.90
C GLY A 80 -5.65 19.77 7.66
N VAL A 81 -6.59 20.42 6.97
CA VAL A 81 -7.93 19.87 6.66
C VAL A 81 -7.83 18.75 5.61
N PHE A 82 -6.82 18.80 4.75
CA PHE A 82 -6.55 17.74 3.78
C PHE A 82 -5.05 17.56 3.53
N TYR A 83 -4.72 16.42 2.93
CA TYR A 83 -3.43 16.11 2.34
C TYR A 83 -3.54 16.15 0.82
N VAL A 84 -2.60 16.79 0.11
CA VAL A 84 -2.55 16.75 -1.35
C VAL A 84 -1.94 15.41 -1.77
N GLN A 85 -2.76 14.53 -2.33
CA GLN A 85 -2.40 13.14 -2.58
C GLN A 85 -2.88 12.74 -3.98
N GLU A 86 -2.06 11.96 -4.68
CA GLU A 86 -2.52 11.33 -5.92
C GLU A 86 -3.65 10.33 -5.58
N PRO A 87 -4.76 10.30 -6.33
CA PRO A 87 -5.95 9.52 -5.97
C PRO A 87 -5.69 8.02 -5.73
N SER A 88 -4.89 7.36 -6.57
CA SER A 88 -4.60 5.92 -6.43
C SER A 88 -3.77 5.62 -5.17
N ALA A 89 -2.88 6.54 -4.77
CA ALA A 89 -2.07 6.42 -3.56
C ALA A 89 -2.88 6.52 -2.26
N SER A 90 -4.18 6.84 -2.32
CA SER A 90 -5.04 6.97 -1.14
C SER A 90 -5.63 5.65 -0.63
N VAL A 91 -5.50 4.56 -1.39
CA VAL A 91 -6.12 3.26 -1.08
C VAL A 91 -5.36 2.43 -0.04
N PRO A 92 -4.02 2.27 -0.11
CA PRO A 92 -3.32 1.23 0.65
C PRO A 92 -3.51 1.29 2.18
N ALA A 93 -3.48 2.48 2.77
CA ALA A 93 -3.64 2.61 4.23
C ALA A 93 -5.02 2.12 4.70
N GLY A 94 -6.06 2.31 3.88
CA GLY A 94 -7.41 1.85 4.17
C GLY A 94 -7.54 0.31 4.21
N LEU A 95 -6.70 -0.42 3.47
CA LEU A 95 -6.74 -1.88 3.43
C LEU A 95 -6.42 -2.53 4.78
N LEU A 96 -5.63 -1.85 5.61
CA LEU A 96 -5.26 -2.33 6.94
C LEU A 96 -6.44 -2.31 7.93
N GLY A 97 -7.51 -1.54 7.64
CA GLY A 97 -8.68 -1.43 8.50
C GLY A 97 -8.32 -1.06 9.95
N VAL A 98 -7.37 -0.14 10.12
CA VAL A 98 -6.84 0.31 11.43
C VAL A 98 -7.95 0.72 12.38
N ARG A 99 -7.81 0.37 13.66
CA ARG A 99 -8.74 0.67 14.74
C ARG A 99 -8.02 1.45 15.86
N PRO A 100 -8.72 2.36 16.55
CA PRO A 100 -8.19 3.03 17.73
C PRO A 100 -7.62 2.06 18.76
N GLY A 101 -6.48 2.42 19.35
CA GLY A 101 -5.78 1.60 20.35
C GLY A 101 -4.79 0.58 19.77
N GLU A 102 -4.80 0.33 18.45
CA GLU A 102 -3.82 -0.55 17.80
C GLU A 102 -2.42 0.08 17.73
N ARG A 103 -1.39 -0.77 17.61
CA ARG A 103 -0.01 -0.36 17.30
C ARG A 103 0.23 -0.53 15.82
N VAL A 104 0.49 0.57 15.13
CA VAL A 104 0.63 0.63 13.68
C VAL A 104 2.01 1.15 13.30
N LEU A 105 2.65 0.49 12.33
CA LEU A 105 3.91 0.91 11.76
C LEU A 105 3.72 1.28 10.29
N ASP A 106 4.13 2.48 9.90
CA ASP A 106 4.38 2.88 8.53
C ASP A 106 5.90 2.88 8.30
N LEU A 107 6.40 1.87 7.59
CA LEU A 107 7.83 1.57 7.56
C LEU A 107 8.62 2.46 6.57
N CYS A 108 7.93 3.05 5.59
CA CYS A 108 8.47 3.91 4.53
C CYS A 108 7.56 5.14 4.35
N ALA A 109 7.51 5.97 5.38
CA ALA A 109 6.39 6.86 5.63
C ALA A 109 6.41 8.19 4.85
N ALA A 110 7.57 8.72 4.44
CA ALA A 110 7.59 10.04 3.83
C ALA A 110 6.96 10.04 2.43
N PRO A 111 6.24 11.10 2.03
CA PRO A 111 6.09 12.38 2.74
C PRO A 111 4.98 12.44 3.81
N GLY A 112 4.26 11.34 4.08
CA GLY A 112 3.30 11.23 5.19
C GLY A 112 1.82 11.17 4.80
N GLY A 113 1.50 11.06 3.50
CA GLY A 113 0.10 10.96 3.05
C GLY A 113 -0.62 9.75 3.63
N LYS A 114 -0.08 8.55 3.41
CA LYS A 114 -0.61 7.29 3.97
C LYS A 114 -0.54 7.28 5.50
N THR A 115 0.55 7.76 6.09
CA THR A 115 0.70 7.93 7.55
C THR A 115 -0.42 8.79 8.15
N SER A 116 -0.81 9.89 7.49
CA SER A 116 -1.90 10.76 7.96
C SER A 116 -3.27 10.06 7.93
N GLN A 117 -3.50 9.17 6.96
CA GLN A 117 -4.69 8.33 6.90
C GLN A 117 -4.72 7.31 8.04
N LEU A 118 -3.58 6.67 8.33
CA LEU A 118 -3.44 5.76 9.47
C LEU A 118 -3.69 6.50 10.80
N ALA A 119 -3.16 7.71 10.95
CA ALA A 119 -3.39 8.55 12.12
C ALA A 119 -4.87 8.92 12.29
N ALA A 120 -5.56 9.28 11.20
CA ALA A 120 -6.99 9.55 11.22
C ALA A 120 -7.81 8.33 11.65
N ALA A 121 -7.44 7.13 11.19
CA ALA A 121 -8.10 5.89 11.60
C ALA A 121 -7.86 5.54 13.08
N LEU A 122 -6.68 5.86 13.63
CA LEU A 122 -6.37 5.68 15.05
C LEU A 122 -7.11 6.66 15.98
N ARG A 123 -7.56 7.80 15.46
CA ARG A 123 -8.29 8.83 16.23
C ARG A 123 -7.55 9.29 17.49
N GLY A 124 -6.22 9.35 17.42
CA GLY A 124 -5.37 9.77 18.54
C GLY A 124 -5.16 8.69 19.63
N GLU A 125 -5.70 7.48 19.46
CA GLU A 125 -5.54 6.38 20.41
C GLU A 125 -4.56 5.32 19.89
N GLY A 126 -3.85 4.63 20.77
CA GLY A 126 -2.84 3.65 20.39
C GLY A 126 -1.50 4.29 20.01
N LEU A 127 -0.74 3.62 19.15
CA LEU A 127 0.61 4.05 18.76
C LEU A 127 0.76 4.01 17.24
N LEU A 128 1.16 5.13 16.65
CA LEU A 128 1.62 5.18 15.27
C LEU A 128 3.14 5.38 15.25
N VAL A 129 3.87 4.49 14.60
CA VAL A 129 5.30 4.66 14.32
C VAL A 129 5.47 4.90 12.83
N ALA A 130 6.12 5.99 12.45
CA ALA A 130 6.35 6.39 11.07
C ALA A 130 7.85 6.50 10.81
N ASN A 131 8.41 5.57 10.05
CA ASN A 131 9.83 5.52 9.75
C ASN A 131 10.13 6.06 8.36
N GLU A 132 11.17 6.88 8.24
CA GLU A 132 11.72 7.32 6.95
C GLU A 132 13.24 7.23 6.98
N TYR A 133 13.84 6.51 6.04
CA TYR A 133 15.29 6.30 6.02
C TYR A 133 16.08 7.58 5.66
N VAL A 134 15.55 8.42 4.78
CA VAL A 134 16.26 9.64 4.33
C VAL A 134 15.97 10.80 5.29
N ALA A 135 16.98 11.26 6.02
CA ALA A 135 16.84 12.28 7.06
C ALA A 135 16.11 13.57 6.58
N ALA A 136 16.42 14.04 5.38
CA ALA A 136 15.75 15.21 4.80
C ALA A 136 14.24 14.98 4.60
N ARG A 137 13.85 13.78 4.16
CA ARG A 137 12.44 13.39 4.00
C ARG A 137 11.74 13.15 5.33
N ALA A 138 12.47 12.70 6.36
CA ALA A 138 11.94 12.56 7.72
C ALA A 138 11.52 13.93 8.30
N GLY A 139 12.28 15.00 7.99
CA GLY A 139 11.90 16.37 8.33
C GLY A 139 10.59 16.81 7.66
N VAL A 140 10.40 16.46 6.39
CA VAL A 140 9.15 16.73 5.65
C VAL A 140 7.99 15.95 6.25
N LEU A 141 8.19 14.66 6.55
CA LEU A 141 7.20 13.80 7.22
C LEU A 141 6.74 14.42 8.54
N LYS A 142 7.69 14.79 9.43
CA LYS A 142 7.40 15.46 10.70
C LYS A 142 6.56 16.71 10.51
N SER A 143 6.98 17.60 9.60
CA SER A 143 6.26 18.86 9.34
C SER A 143 4.84 18.62 8.83
N ASN A 144 4.63 17.61 7.97
CA ASN A 144 3.31 17.23 7.51
C ASN A 144 2.44 16.65 8.63
N LEU A 145 2.96 15.77 9.48
CA LEU A 145 2.20 15.21 10.60
C LEU A 145 1.80 16.30 11.61
N GLU A 146 2.70 17.25 11.89
CA GLU A 146 2.39 18.42 12.73
C GLU A 146 1.26 19.25 12.12
N ARG A 147 1.36 19.61 10.83
CA ARG A 147 0.31 20.34 10.10
C ARG A 147 -1.02 19.61 10.14
N MET A 148 -1.01 18.29 9.96
CA MET A 148 -2.20 17.44 9.99
C MET A 148 -2.74 17.19 11.41
N GLY A 149 -2.08 17.71 12.46
CA GLY A 149 -2.56 17.60 13.84
C GLY A 149 -2.44 16.21 14.44
N VAL A 150 -1.50 15.39 13.96
CA VAL A 150 -1.27 14.04 14.48
C VAL A 150 -0.52 14.13 15.81
N THR A 151 -1.11 13.62 16.89
CA THR A 151 -0.57 13.73 18.26
C THR A 151 0.01 12.41 18.80
N ASN A 152 -0.35 11.27 18.21
CA ASN A 152 0.02 9.93 18.67
C ASN A 152 1.04 9.23 17.76
N ALA A 153 1.87 10.00 17.04
CA ALA A 153 2.89 9.48 16.13
C ALA A 153 4.32 9.67 16.66
N LEU A 154 5.13 8.60 16.54
CA LEU A 154 6.57 8.62 16.68
C LEU A 154 7.22 8.62 15.29
N VAL A 155 7.99 9.66 14.98
CA VAL A 155 8.77 9.71 13.73
C VAL A 155 10.17 9.16 13.97
N LEU A 156 10.56 8.15 13.20
CA LEU A 156 11.89 7.55 13.22
C LEU A 156 12.66 7.89 11.94
N ASN A 157 13.98 7.99 12.07
CA ASN A 157 14.90 8.07 10.94
C ASN A 157 15.93 6.93 11.06
N GLU A 158 15.49 5.71 10.75
CA GLU A 158 16.29 4.51 10.94
C GLU A 158 16.18 3.53 9.76
N SER A 159 17.11 2.59 9.68
CA SER A 159 16.98 1.46 8.75
C SER A 159 15.85 0.54 9.19
N THR A 160 15.18 -0.09 8.22
CA THR A 160 14.07 -1.01 8.46
C THR A 160 14.49 -2.18 9.37
N ALA A 161 15.69 -2.70 9.17
CA ALA A 161 16.28 -3.75 10.01
C ALA A 161 16.44 -3.30 11.48
N ARG A 162 16.84 -2.06 11.75
CA ARG A 162 16.96 -1.53 13.12
C ARG A 162 15.60 -1.33 13.76
N VAL A 163 14.60 -0.89 13.00
CA VAL A 163 13.21 -0.79 13.46
C VAL A 163 12.68 -2.19 13.82
N ALA A 164 12.87 -3.18 12.95
CA ALA A 164 12.43 -4.55 13.20
C ALA A 164 13.12 -5.18 14.43
N ALA A 165 14.43 -4.93 14.60
CA ALA A 165 15.17 -5.40 15.78
C ALA A 165 14.72 -4.73 17.09
N ALA A 166 14.31 -3.46 17.05
CA ALA A 166 13.82 -2.74 18.22
C ALA A 166 12.36 -3.11 18.58
N PHE A 167 11.56 -3.52 17.60
CA PHE A 167 10.14 -3.84 17.76
C PHE A 167 9.76 -5.23 17.22
N PRO A 168 10.39 -6.32 17.70
CA PRO A 168 10.11 -7.66 17.20
C PRO A 168 8.69 -8.09 17.56
N ALA A 169 7.93 -8.55 16.56
CA ALA A 169 6.56 -9.04 16.71
C ALA A 169 5.64 -8.11 17.53
N PHE A 170 5.81 -6.80 17.38
CA PHE A 170 5.18 -5.80 18.24
C PHE A 170 3.92 -5.18 17.64
N PHE A 171 3.91 -4.93 16.33
CA PHE A 171 2.84 -4.16 15.70
C PHE A 171 1.65 -5.04 15.34
N ASP A 172 0.44 -4.51 15.56
CA ASP A 172 -0.81 -5.10 15.10
C ASP A 172 -0.92 -5.01 13.58
N LYS A 173 -0.44 -3.90 13.01
CA LYS A 173 -0.53 -3.59 11.58
C LYS A 173 0.74 -2.91 11.08
N VAL A 174 1.19 -3.32 9.90
CA VAL A 174 2.36 -2.73 9.23
C VAL A 174 1.97 -2.32 7.81
N LEU A 175 2.31 -1.09 7.43
CA LEU A 175 2.25 -0.60 6.07
C LEU A 175 3.68 -0.53 5.50
N VAL A 176 3.85 -1.09 4.31
CA VAL A 176 5.06 -0.98 3.48
C VAL A 176 4.65 -0.35 2.16
N ASP A 177 4.80 0.96 2.06
CA ASP A 177 4.76 1.67 0.78
C ASP A 177 6.19 1.74 0.23
N ALA A 178 6.58 0.72 -0.51
CA ALA A 178 7.99 0.49 -0.80
C ALA A 178 8.58 1.54 -1.76
N PRO A 179 9.84 1.98 -1.54
CA PRO A 179 10.59 2.70 -2.57
C PRO A 179 10.69 1.83 -3.83
N CYS A 180 10.12 2.30 -4.94
CA CYS A 180 10.01 1.53 -6.17
C CYS A 180 10.54 2.31 -7.38
N SER A 181 10.57 1.67 -8.56
CA SER A 181 10.98 2.28 -9.83
C SER A 181 10.05 3.40 -10.33
N GLY A 182 8.87 3.54 -9.71
CA GLY A 182 8.00 4.72 -9.89
C GLY A 182 7.38 4.87 -11.26
N GLU A 183 7.09 3.77 -11.97
CA GLU A 183 6.53 3.81 -13.33
C GLU A 183 5.17 4.54 -13.41
N GLY A 184 4.37 4.52 -12.33
CA GLY A 184 3.15 5.31 -12.22
C GLY A 184 3.40 6.82 -12.23
N MET A 185 4.63 7.27 -11.97
CA MET A 185 4.96 8.70 -11.95
C MET A 185 5.35 9.26 -13.31
N PHE A 186 5.51 8.45 -14.36
CA PHE A 186 5.99 8.89 -15.68
C PHE A 186 5.16 10.02 -16.30
N ARG A 187 3.84 10.02 -16.08
CA ARG A 187 2.94 11.07 -16.59
C ARG A 187 3.08 12.41 -15.87
N LYS A 188 3.61 12.39 -14.63
CA LYS A 188 3.72 13.56 -13.74
C LYS A 188 5.14 14.09 -13.64
N GLU A 189 6.12 13.21 -13.72
CA GLU A 189 7.52 13.49 -13.44
C GLU A 189 8.38 12.97 -14.60
N PRO A 190 8.70 13.83 -15.59
CA PRO A 190 9.52 13.43 -16.74
C PRO A 190 10.90 12.87 -16.35
N GLU A 191 11.41 13.26 -15.19
CA GLU A 191 12.66 12.74 -14.65
C GLU A 191 12.55 11.26 -14.26
N ALA A 192 11.42 10.81 -13.73
CA ALA A 192 11.19 9.41 -13.40
C ALA A 192 11.35 8.52 -14.64
N LEU A 193 10.81 8.95 -15.78
CA LEU A 193 10.98 8.26 -17.05
C LEU A 193 12.45 8.26 -17.52
N ARG A 194 13.20 9.35 -17.32
CA ARG A 194 14.63 9.42 -17.71
C ARG A 194 15.52 8.50 -16.90
N GLN A 195 15.22 8.33 -15.61
CA GLN A 195 16.00 7.52 -14.68
C GLN A 195 15.63 6.02 -14.73
N HIS A 196 14.48 5.69 -15.32
CA HIS A 196 14.00 4.32 -15.38
C HIS A 196 14.92 3.40 -16.19
N SER A 197 15.12 2.18 -15.68
CA SER A 197 15.87 1.14 -16.36
C SER A 197 15.58 -0.23 -15.73
N ALA A 198 15.91 -1.31 -16.44
CA ALA A 198 15.86 -2.66 -15.89
C ALA A 198 16.73 -2.83 -14.63
N ALA A 199 17.87 -2.12 -14.56
CA ALA A 199 18.74 -2.14 -13.40
C ALA A 199 18.10 -1.47 -12.17
N LEU A 200 17.38 -0.36 -12.37
CA LEU A 200 16.61 0.29 -11.31
C LEU A 200 15.50 -0.63 -10.79
N VAL A 201 14.73 -1.26 -11.68
CA VAL A 201 13.67 -2.22 -11.30
C VAL A 201 14.26 -3.36 -10.45
N ALA A 202 15.38 -3.95 -10.87
CA ALA A 202 16.04 -5.01 -10.11
C ALA A 202 16.55 -4.53 -8.74
N GLN A 203 17.10 -3.31 -8.66
CA GLN A 203 17.56 -2.72 -7.41
C GLN A 203 16.39 -2.47 -6.44
N CYS A 204 15.28 -1.92 -6.94
CA CYS A 204 14.08 -1.65 -6.15
C CYS A 204 13.42 -2.96 -5.67
N ALA A 205 13.34 -3.99 -6.51
CA ALA A 205 12.84 -5.30 -6.12
C ALA A 205 13.69 -5.91 -4.98
N ALA A 206 15.02 -5.85 -5.09
CA ALA A 206 15.92 -6.35 -4.04
C ALA A 206 15.75 -5.58 -2.71
N LEU A 207 15.62 -4.25 -2.78
CA LEU A 207 15.36 -3.43 -1.60
C LEU A 207 13.98 -3.73 -0.99
N GLY A 208 12.94 -3.81 -1.81
CA GLY A 208 11.58 -4.15 -1.40
C GLY A 208 11.51 -5.52 -0.71
N ALA A 209 12.27 -6.51 -1.18
CA ALA A 209 12.41 -7.80 -0.52
C ALA A 209 12.96 -7.70 0.90
N SER A 210 14.06 -6.94 1.09
CA SER A 210 14.62 -6.73 2.43
C SER A 210 13.64 -6.01 3.35
N ILE A 211 12.94 -4.98 2.85
CA ILE A 211 11.97 -4.20 3.64
C ILE A 211 10.77 -5.07 4.05
N LEU A 212 10.29 -5.94 3.17
CA LEU A 212 9.20 -6.87 3.47
C LEU A 212 9.59 -7.89 4.54
N ASP A 213 10.81 -8.43 4.47
CA ASP A 213 11.30 -9.38 5.46
C ASP A 213 11.43 -8.70 6.86
N ASP A 214 11.90 -7.44 6.90
CA ASP A 214 11.95 -6.62 8.12
C ASP A 214 10.53 -6.31 8.66
N ALA A 215 9.60 -5.96 7.79
CA ALA A 215 8.19 -5.73 8.15
C ALA A 215 7.55 -6.99 8.75
N ALA A 216 7.84 -8.16 8.19
CA ALA A 216 7.35 -9.44 8.67
C ALA A 216 7.86 -9.78 10.08
N ALA A 217 9.11 -9.39 10.38
CA ALA A 217 9.71 -9.54 11.70
C ALA A 217 9.08 -8.60 12.74
N ALA A 218 8.72 -7.37 12.35
CA ALA A 218 8.09 -6.39 13.24
C ALA A 218 6.60 -6.69 13.51
N LEU A 219 5.93 -7.43 12.62
CA LEU A 219 4.52 -7.76 12.73
C LEU A 219 4.26 -8.91 13.71
N ARG A 220 3.30 -8.73 14.63
CA ARG A 220 2.91 -9.77 15.58
C ARG A 220 2.15 -10.93 14.89
N PRO A 221 2.12 -12.13 15.50
CA PRO A 221 1.21 -13.19 15.08
C PRO A 221 -0.24 -12.72 15.01
N GLY A 222 -0.94 -13.04 13.92
CA GLY A 222 -2.30 -12.59 13.63
C GLY A 222 -2.42 -11.16 13.11
N GLY A 223 -1.30 -10.43 12.97
CA GLY A 223 -1.28 -9.06 12.45
C GLY A 223 -1.49 -8.99 10.94
N LEU A 224 -1.73 -7.76 10.44
CA LEU A 224 -1.90 -7.47 9.02
C LEU A 224 -0.74 -6.65 8.47
N LEU A 225 -0.29 -7.00 7.27
CA LEU A 225 0.71 -6.28 6.50
C LEU A 225 0.08 -5.82 5.19
N CYS A 226 0.15 -4.52 4.89
CA CYS A 226 -0.18 -4.00 3.56
C CYS A 226 1.11 -3.65 2.85
N TYR A 227 1.32 -4.24 1.67
CA TYR A 227 2.40 -3.89 0.76
C TYR A 227 1.82 -3.11 -0.41
N SER A 228 2.45 -1.99 -0.77
CA SER A 228 2.08 -1.20 -1.95
C SER A 228 3.29 -0.61 -2.66
N THR A 229 3.11 -0.34 -3.95
CA THR A 229 4.07 0.36 -4.80
C THR A 229 3.32 1.30 -5.76
N CYS A 230 4.01 2.30 -6.32
CA CYS A 230 3.53 3.09 -7.45
C CYS A 230 4.21 2.71 -8.78
N THR A 231 4.52 1.44 -8.98
CA THR A 231 5.10 0.92 -10.23
C THR A 231 4.18 -0.12 -10.89
N PHE A 232 4.48 -0.52 -12.13
CA PHE A 232 3.77 -1.58 -12.84
C PHE A 232 4.61 -2.86 -12.99
N ALA A 233 5.91 -2.79 -12.66
CA ALA A 233 6.88 -3.87 -12.77
C ALA A 233 6.46 -5.11 -11.95
N PRO A 234 6.23 -6.27 -12.60
CA PRO A 234 5.94 -7.52 -11.89
C PRO A 234 6.95 -7.88 -10.81
N GLU A 235 8.24 -7.60 -11.06
CA GLU A 235 9.37 -7.87 -10.17
C GLU A 235 9.26 -7.15 -8.83
N GLU A 236 8.57 -6.01 -8.80
CA GLU A 236 8.33 -5.20 -7.60
C GLU A 236 6.94 -5.46 -7.00
N ASP A 237 6.05 -6.16 -7.71
CA ASP A 237 4.64 -6.33 -7.38
C ASP A 237 4.27 -7.81 -7.12
N GLU A 238 3.59 -8.52 -8.04
CA GLU A 238 3.17 -9.89 -7.79
C GLU A 238 4.34 -10.85 -7.61
N ALA A 239 5.42 -10.73 -8.40
CA ALA A 239 6.58 -11.61 -8.20
C ALA A 239 7.25 -11.34 -6.85
N GLN A 240 7.25 -10.09 -6.38
CA GLN A 240 7.73 -9.72 -5.05
C GLN A 240 6.89 -10.38 -3.94
N VAL A 241 5.56 -10.30 -4.05
CA VAL A 241 4.62 -10.93 -3.10
C VAL A 241 4.75 -12.46 -3.13
N GLY A 242 4.81 -13.07 -4.32
CA GLY A 242 4.99 -14.51 -4.47
C GLY A 242 6.28 -15.01 -3.85
N ALA A 243 7.40 -14.32 -4.11
CA ALA A 243 8.68 -14.65 -3.52
C ALA A 243 8.68 -14.46 -1.99
N PHE A 244 8.01 -13.42 -1.48
CA PHE A 244 7.85 -13.20 -0.04
C PHE A 244 7.06 -14.36 0.61
N LEU A 245 5.92 -14.75 0.05
CA LEU A 245 5.11 -15.88 0.55
C LEU A 245 5.88 -17.21 0.54
N ALA A 246 6.76 -17.42 -0.45
CA ALA A 246 7.62 -18.60 -0.49
C ALA A 246 8.67 -18.62 0.64
N ARG A 247 9.18 -17.45 1.06
CA ARG A 247 10.12 -17.32 2.20
C ARG A 247 9.43 -17.30 3.56
N HIS A 248 8.19 -16.83 3.60
CA HIS A 248 7.39 -16.63 4.81
C HIS A 248 6.09 -17.46 4.77
N PRO A 249 6.16 -18.80 4.95
CA PRO A 249 5.02 -19.69 4.87
C PRO A 249 3.97 -19.46 5.98
N GLU A 250 4.29 -18.66 7.00
CA GLU A 250 3.35 -18.18 7.99
C GLU A 250 2.44 -17.04 7.50
N PHE A 251 2.66 -16.51 6.30
CA PHE A 251 1.82 -15.48 5.69
C PHE A 251 0.88 -16.05 4.62
N THR A 252 -0.29 -15.45 4.52
CA THR A 252 -1.24 -15.67 3.43
C THR A 252 -1.69 -14.35 2.84
N VAL A 253 -2.06 -14.34 1.54
CA VAL A 253 -2.70 -13.19 0.91
C VAL A 253 -4.20 -13.21 1.19
N LEU A 254 -4.74 -12.08 1.65
CA LEU A 254 -6.17 -11.88 1.85
C LEU A 254 -6.77 -11.15 0.64
N PRO A 255 -8.02 -11.44 0.27
CA PRO A 255 -8.76 -10.62 -0.68
C PRO A 255 -8.75 -9.16 -0.22
N ALA A 256 -8.22 -8.25 -1.05
CA ALA A 256 -8.23 -6.83 -0.73
C ALA A 256 -9.68 -6.35 -0.56
N PRO A 257 -10.03 -5.68 0.56
CA PRO A 257 -11.40 -5.22 0.84
C PRO A 257 -11.74 -3.94 0.05
N THR A 258 -11.47 -3.93 -1.25
CA THR A 258 -11.71 -2.81 -2.17
C THR A 258 -11.96 -3.32 -3.58
N ASN A 259 -12.74 -2.56 -4.35
CA ASN A 259 -12.91 -2.76 -5.79
C ASN A 259 -12.03 -1.81 -6.63
N ALA A 260 -11.12 -1.05 -6.01
CA ALA A 260 -10.24 -0.13 -6.70
C ALA A 260 -9.39 -0.84 -7.78
N GLY A 261 -9.38 -0.28 -8.99
CA GLY A 261 -8.62 -0.83 -10.13
C GLY A 261 -9.12 -2.20 -10.63
N ALA A 262 -8.18 -3.09 -10.93
CA ALA A 262 -8.41 -4.47 -11.36
C ALA A 262 -7.71 -5.47 -10.42
N PRO A 263 -8.12 -6.76 -10.40
CA PRO A 263 -7.37 -7.80 -9.71
C PRO A 263 -5.93 -7.92 -10.25
N GLY A 264 -5.00 -8.37 -9.40
CA GLY A 264 -3.66 -8.77 -9.84
C GLY A 264 -3.68 -9.98 -10.78
N GLU A 265 -2.57 -10.23 -11.47
CA GLU A 265 -2.54 -11.19 -12.58
C GLU A 265 -1.53 -12.32 -12.32
N ALA A 266 -1.99 -13.57 -12.40
CA ALA A 266 -1.13 -14.74 -12.20
C ALA A 266 0.08 -14.79 -13.15
N ALA A 267 -0.06 -14.25 -14.36
CA ALA A 267 1.03 -14.13 -15.33
C ALA A 267 2.19 -13.23 -14.86
N ARG A 268 1.97 -12.40 -13.84
CA ARG A 268 2.97 -11.48 -13.27
C ARG A 268 3.67 -12.05 -12.02
N CYS A 269 3.25 -13.21 -11.50
CA CYS A 269 3.82 -13.79 -10.28
C CYS A 269 5.25 -14.36 -10.43
N GLY A 270 5.77 -14.45 -11.66
CA GLY A 270 7.08 -15.06 -11.91
C GLY A 270 7.13 -16.52 -11.46
N ALA A 271 8.13 -16.89 -10.67
CA ALA A 271 8.40 -18.26 -10.27
C ALA A 271 7.53 -18.78 -9.09
N HIS A 272 6.81 -17.89 -8.39
CA HIS A 272 6.12 -18.21 -7.16
C HIS A 272 4.63 -17.87 -7.27
N PRO A 273 3.81 -18.74 -7.88
CA PRO A 273 2.39 -18.49 -8.04
C PRO A 273 1.65 -18.50 -6.69
N PHE A 274 0.65 -17.64 -6.59
CA PHE A 274 -0.27 -17.53 -5.46
C PHE A 274 -1.62 -17.00 -5.99
N ALA A 275 -2.62 -16.80 -5.12
CA ALA A 275 -3.90 -16.19 -5.49
C ALA A 275 -3.75 -14.69 -5.80
N ALA A 276 -3.15 -14.36 -6.95
CA ALA A 276 -2.84 -13.00 -7.38
C ALA A 276 -4.08 -12.12 -7.50
N GLU A 277 -5.24 -12.70 -7.78
CA GLU A 277 -6.54 -12.03 -7.83
C GLU A 277 -6.97 -11.39 -6.50
N HIS A 278 -6.35 -11.79 -5.39
CA HIS A 278 -6.55 -11.16 -4.08
C HIS A 278 -5.82 -9.82 -3.95
N THR A 279 -4.83 -9.55 -4.80
CA THR A 279 -4.14 -8.26 -4.90
C THR A 279 -4.86 -7.34 -5.88
N ARG A 280 -4.50 -6.05 -5.89
CA ARG A 280 -5.13 -5.06 -6.77
C ARG A 280 -4.08 -4.24 -7.52
N ARG A 281 -4.41 -3.90 -8.76
CA ARG A 281 -3.67 -2.97 -9.63
C ARG A 281 -4.56 -1.85 -10.12
N ILE A 282 -4.15 -0.61 -9.89
CA ILE A 282 -4.76 0.57 -10.49
C ILE A 282 -3.92 0.95 -11.70
N TYR A 283 -4.47 0.71 -12.89
CA TYR A 283 -3.95 1.23 -14.16
C TYR A 283 -4.48 2.64 -14.48
N PRO A 284 -3.82 3.39 -15.40
CA PRO A 284 -4.23 4.74 -15.77
C PRO A 284 -5.66 4.90 -16.27
N CYS A 285 -6.21 3.90 -16.96
CA CYS A 285 -7.60 3.91 -17.43
C CYS A 285 -8.65 4.02 -16.30
N HIS A 286 -8.27 3.70 -15.06
CA HIS A 286 -9.16 3.83 -13.90
C HIS A 286 -9.20 5.25 -13.33
N GLY A 287 -8.45 6.20 -13.88
CA GLY A 287 -8.41 7.59 -13.42
C GLY A 287 -7.36 7.90 -12.34
N GLY A 288 -6.51 6.93 -12.00
CA GLY A 288 -5.33 7.12 -11.15
C GLY A 288 -4.04 7.08 -11.97
N GLU A 289 -2.91 7.33 -11.33
CA GLU A 289 -1.61 7.30 -12.02
C GLU A 289 -0.99 5.90 -12.09
N GLY A 290 -1.18 5.07 -11.06
CA GLY A 290 -0.56 3.76 -10.98
C GLY A 290 -0.37 3.30 -9.55
N HIS A 291 -0.94 2.15 -9.18
CA HIS A 291 -0.69 1.56 -7.86
C HIS A 291 -0.86 0.05 -7.86
N PHE A 292 0.01 -0.65 -7.14
CA PHE A 292 -0.18 -2.03 -6.74
C PHE A 292 -0.38 -2.12 -5.23
N MET A 293 -1.20 -3.09 -4.79
CA MET A 293 -1.45 -3.31 -3.37
C MET A 293 -1.81 -4.76 -3.06
N ALA A 294 -1.23 -5.29 -1.98
CA ALA A 294 -1.49 -6.60 -1.42
C ALA A 294 -1.74 -6.49 0.09
N LEU A 295 -2.78 -7.19 0.56
CA LEU A 295 -3.06 -7.34 1.99
C LEU A 295 -2.65 -8.76 2.40
N LEU A 296 -1.75 -8.84 3.38
CA LEU A 296 -1.14 -10.08 3.84
C LEU A 296 -1.47 -10.25 5.34
N GLN A 297 -1.69 -11.49 5.76
CA GLN A 297 -1.94 -11.82 7.17
C GLN A 297 -0.89 -12.80 7.66
N LYS A 298 -0.27 -12.48 8.80
CA LYS A 298 0.59 -13.42 9.52
C LYS A 298 -0.28 -14.36 10.34
N ARG A 299 -0.01 -15.66 10.29
CA ARG A 299 -0.73 -16.66 11.08
C ARG A 299 -0.67 -16.32 12.57
N GLY A 300 -1.80 -16.47 13.26
CA GLY A 300 -1.87 -16.31 14.71
C GLY A 300 -1.22 -17.50 15.45
N ASP A 301 -0.82 -17.26 16.71
CA ASP A 301 -0.36 -18.33 17.59
C ASP A 301 -1.50 -19.35 17.79
N GLY A 302 -1.26 -20.61 17.41
CA GLY A 302 -2.19 -21.73 17.60
C GLY A 302 -3.01 -22.18 16.38
N ALA A 303 -2.93 -21.52 15.22
CA ALA A 303 -3.52 -22.09 14.00
C ALA A 303 -2.61 -23.19 13.43
N PRO A 304 -3.08 -24.40 13.10
CA PRO A 304 -2.25 -25.40 12.44
C PRO A 304 -1.91 -25.00 11.00
N PRO A 305 -0.79 -25.45 10.41
CA PRO A 305 -0.49 -25.23 8.99
C PRO A 305 -1.62 -25.76 8.11
N GLU A 306 -2.00 -25.04 7.04
CA GLU A 306 -3.04 -25.51 6.10
C GLU A 306 -2.73 -26.90 5.51
N ALA A 307 -1.44 -27.24 5.35
CA ALA A 307 -0.99 -28.55 4.91
C ALA A 307 -1.42 -29.71 5.85
N GLU A 308 -1.73 -29.42 7.12
CA GLU A 308 -2.17 -30.42 8.10
C GLU A 308 -3.70 -30.61 8.10
N GLN A 309 -4.45 -29.61 7.62
CA GLN A 309 -5.91 -29.67 7.49
C GLN A 309 -6.38 -30.47 6.26
N ALA A 310 -5.51 -30.64 5.26
CA ALA A 310 -5.79 -31.44 4.06
C ALA A 310 -5.65 -32.97 4.27
N ARG A 311 -5.23 -33.43 5.46
CA ARG A 311 -5.13 -34.88 5.73
C ARG A 311 -6.50 -35.42 6.17
N PRO A 312 -7.10 -36.37 5.44
CA PRO A 312 -8.35 -36.99 5.87
C PRO A 312 -8.13 -37.66 7.23
N ARG A 313 -8.98 -37.33 8.21
CA ARG A 313 -8.97 -37.98 9.53
C ARG A 313 -9.14 -39.50 9.33
N PRO A 314 -8.28 -40.33 9.95
CA PRO A 314 -8.45 -41.77 9.85
C PRO A 314 -9.81 -42.18 10.46
N ALA A 315 -10.54 -43.02 9.73
CA ALA A 315 -11.86 -43.48 10.14
C ALA A 315 -11.80 -44.15 11.53
N PRO A 316 -12.80 -43.93 12.40
CA PRO A 316 -12.84 -44.56 13.71
C PRO A 316 -12.89 -46.09 13.55
N ARG A 317 -12.00 -46.79 14.26
CA ARG A 317 -11.95 -48.26 14.27
C ARG A 317 -13.26 -48.83 14.81
N PRO A 318 -13.85 -49.87 14.18
CA PRO A 318 -15.07 -50.48 14.67
C PRO A 318 -14.82 -51.10 16.05
N ARG A 319 -15.72 -50.79 17.00
CA ARG A 319 -15.72 -51.40 18.34
C ARG A 319 -15.94 -52.91 18.17
N ARG A 320 -14.98 -53.72 18.65
CA ARG A 320 -15.17 -55.15 18.80
C ARG A 320 -16.35 -55.40 19.73
N ALA A 321 -17.41 -56.00 19.21
CA ALA A 321 -18.47 -56.57 20.04
C ALA A 321 -17.87 -57.76 20.80
N ASN A 322 -17.84 -57.64 22.14
CA ASN A 322 -17.65 -58.81 23.00
C ASN A 322 -18.87 -59.71 22.81
N ARG A 323 -18.67 -60.90 22.25
CA ARG A 323 -19.62 -62.00 22.35
C ARG A 323 -19.36 -62.70 23.69
N GLY A 324 -20.39 -62.73 24.53
CA GLY A 324 -20.53 -63.74 25.58
C GLY A 324 -20.98 -65.08 25.00
#